data_AF-A0A5E4LJ29-F1
#
_entry.id   AF-A0A5E4LJ29-F1
#
_cell.length_a   1.000
_cell.length_b   1.000
_cell.length_c   1.000
_cell.angle_alpha   90.00
_cell.angle_beta   90.00
_cell.angle_gamma   90.00
#
_symmetry.space_group_name_H-M   'P 1'
#
loop_
_entity.id
_entity.type
_entity.pdbx_description
1 polymer ?
#
loop_
_entity_poly.entity_id
_entity_poly.type
_entity_poly.pdbx_seq_one_letter_code
_entity_poly.pdbx_strand_id
1 'polypeptide(L)'
;MKGEEKYKGIGEGSGKQAIEELRNEILSPLENDIRKLRDPLVLAALMNTAATERENTNRLLKTLIERLDAKFAEVDARIAALERPNAPAPPGEVLLPSVDEEIIAFVKEKRFASAEEVRKRFGYKGKNAASARLNHLFELGLLGKRQVGRAVMFSVKNV
;
A
#
# COMPACT_ATOMS: atom_id res chain seq x y z
N MET A 1 24.76 69.83 58.90
CA MET A 1 23.33 69.70 58.54
C MET A 1 23.22 68.60 57.49
N LYS A 2 22.68 67.43 57.86
CA LYS A 2 22.36 66.33 56.94
C LYS A 2 20.89 66.48 56.55
N GLY A 3 20.61 66.73 55.28
CA GLY A 3 19.26 66.77 54.72
C GLY A 3 18.86 65.40 54.21
N GLU A 4 17.67 64.98 54.58
CA GLU A 4 17.10 63.63 54.44
C GLU A 4 16.95 63.19 52.98
N GLU A 5 17.58 62.07 52.61
CA GLU A 5 17.22 61.35 51.39
C GLU A 5 15.90 60.61 51.61
N LYS A 6 14.83 61.15 51.00
CA LYS A 6 13.54 60.46 50.86
C LYS A 6 13.73 59.18 50.06
N TYR A 7 13.67 58.04 50.74
CA TYR A 7 13.53 56.74 50.09
C TYR A 7 12.22 56.69 49.29
N LYS A 8 12.33 56.56 47.96
CA LYS A 8 11.18 56.21 47.10
C LYS A 8 10.79 54.76 47.36
N GLY A 9 9.50 54.55 47.63
CA GLY A 9 8.95 53.21 47.89
C GLY A 9 9.19 52.27 46.72
N ILE A 10 9.61 51.03 47.03
CA ILE A 10 9.73 49.94 46.06
C ILE A 10 8.32 49.69 45.49
N GLY A 11 8.11 50.06 44.22
CA GLY A 11 6.85 49.85 43.53
C GLY A 11 6.40 50.95 42.57
N GLU A 12 7.20 51.99 42.34
CA GLU A 12 6.95 52.99 41.29
C GLU A 12 7.84 52.69 40.07
N GLY A 13 7.46 51.72 39.24
CA GLY A 13 8.14 51.41 37.98
C GLY A 13 7.64 50.17 37.24
N SER A 14 7.67 50.23 35.89
CA SER A 14 7.54 49.22 34.82
C SER A 14 6.76 47.92 35.06
N GLY A 15 7.04 47.16 36.13
CA GLY A 15 6.38 45.90 36.42
C GLY A 15 4.89 46.05 36.76
N LYS A 16 4.50 47.09 37.50
CA LYS A 16 3.06 47.33 37.80
C LYS A 16 2.26 47.70 36.54
N GLN A 17 2.88 48.45 35.63
CA GLN A 17 2.27 48.81 34.34
C GLN A 17 2.11 47.58 33.45
N ALA A 18 3.15 46.74 33.34
CA ALA A 18 3.08 45.49 32.60
C ALA A 18 2.01 44.52 33.16
N ILE A 19 1.83 44.47 34.49
CA ILE A 19 0.78 43.66 35.13
C ILE A 19 -0.62 44.22 34.83
N GLU A 20 -0.81 45.54 34.85
CA GLU A 20 -2.09 46.15 34.47
C GLU A 20 -2.40 45.97 32.99
N GLU A 21 -1.41 46.11 32.10
CA GLU A 21 -1.55 45.86 30.67
C GLU A 21 -1.97 44.42 30.41
N LEU A 22 -1.28 43.44 31.00
CA LEU A 22 -1.63 42.02 30.91
C LEU A 22 -3.05 41.74 31.42
N ARG A 23 -3.42 42.39 32.54
CA ARG A 23 -4.76 42.23 33.13
C ARG A 23 -5.84 42.76 32.21
N ASN A 24 -5.63 43.92 31.61
CA ASN A 24 -6.62 44.56 30.76
C ASN A 24 -6.72 43.88 29.39
N GLU A 25 -5.60 43.47 28.81
CA GLU A 25 -5.55 42.89 27.46
C GLU A 25 -5.95 41.41 27.43
N ILE A 26 -5.57 40.62 28.43
CA ILE A 26 -5.76 39.16 28.40
C ILE A 26 -6.75 38.68 29.45
N LEU A 27 -6.60 39.11 30.70
CA LEU A 27 -7.43 38.57 31.79
C LEU A 27 -8.86 39.11 31.74
N SER A 28 -9.04 40.39 31.45
CA SER A 28 -10.38 41.00 31.41
C SER A 28 -11.26 40.44 30.29
N PRO A 29 -10.76 40.22 29.05
CA PRO A 29 -11.57 39.59 28.00
C PRO A 29 -11.84 38.13 28.31
N LEU A 30 -10.87 37.40 28.86
CA LEU A 30 -11.03 36.00 29.27
C LEU A 30 -12.11 35.85 30.35
N GLU A 31 -12.12 36.72 31.36
CA GLU A 31 -13.16 36.76 32.39
C GLU A 31 -14.55 37.03 31.80
N ASN A 32 -14.64 37.93 30.82
CA ASN A 32 -15.88 38.23 30.11
C ASN A 32 -16.36 37.03 29.29
N ASP A 33 -15.47 36.31 28.63
CA ASP A 33 -15.82 35.11 27.85
C ASP A 33 -16.21 33.94 28.77
N ILE A 34 -15.52 33.76 29.90
CA ILE A 34 -15.92 32.79 30.94
C ILE A 34 -17.32 33.11 31.47
N ARG A 35 -17.66 34.39 31.65
CA ARG A 35 -19.01 34.80 32.06
C ARG A 35 -20.07 34.45 31.00
N LYS A 36 -19.77 34.67 29.71
CA LYS A 36 -20.66 34.27 28.61
C LYS A 36 -20.87 32.74 28.57
N LEU A 37 -19.84 31.97 28.86
CA LEU A 37 -19.92 30.51 28.93
C LEU A 37 -20.72 29.98 30.13
N ARG A 38 -20.95 30.81 31.15
CA ARG A 38 -21.84 30.48 32.28
C ARG A 38 -23.32 30.74 31.97
N ASP A 39 -23.64 31.42 30.87
CA ASP A 39 -25.01 31.56 30.40
C ASP A 39 -25.51 30.19 29.92
N PRO A 40 -26.56 29.62 30.56
CA PRO A 40 -27.11 28.32 30.16
C PRO A 40 -27.55 28.27 28.69
N LEU A 41 -28.00 29.39 28.11
CA LEU A 41 -28.42 29.45 26.71
C LEU A 41 -27.22 29.29 25.76
N VAL A 42 -26.11 29.98 26.07
CA VAL A 42 -24.87 29.88 25.29
C VAL A 42 -24.31 28.46 25.38
N LEU A 43 -24.28 27.89 26.59
CA LEU A 43 -23.82 26.52 26.81
C LEU A 43 -24.69 25.51 26.05
N ALA A 44 -26.02 25.64 26.12
CA ALA A 44 -26.95 24.77 25.40
C ALA A 44 -26.76 24.86 23.88
N ALA A 45 -26.57 26.07 23.34
CA ALA A 45 -26.28 26.26 21.92
C ALA A 45 -24.97 25.58 21.50
N LEU A 46 -23.89 25.73 22.29
CA LEU A 46 -22.62 25.07 22.03
C LEU A 46 -22.73 23.55 22.10
N MET A 47 -23.44 23.02 23.10
CA MET A 47 -23.69 21.58 23.22
C MET A 47 -24.50 21.04 22.04
N ASN A 48 -25.51 21.77 21.58
CA ASN A 48 -26.30 21.39 20.42
C ASN A 48 -25.46 21.40 19.14
N THR A 49 -24.63 22.42 18.94
CA THR A 49 -23.70 22.48 17.81
C THR A 49 -22.73 21.30 17.86
N ALA A 50 -22.10 21.04 19.00
CA ALA A 50 -21.19 19.91 19.16
C ALA A 50 -21.88 18.55 18.91
N ALA A 51 -23.12 18.37 19.38
CA ALA A 51 -23.90 17.17 19.13
C ALA A 51 -24.22 17.00 17.64
N THR A 52 -24.62 18.08 16.97
CA THR A 52 -24.93 18.10 15.53
C THR A 52 -23.69 17.82 14.68
N GLU A 53 -22.55 18.42 15.01
CA GLU A 53 -21.28 18.16 14.34
C GLU A 53 -20.82 16.72 14.53
N ARG A 54 -21.01 16.15 15.73
CA ARG A 54 -20.71 14.74 16.00
C ARG A 54 -21.59 13.82 15.17
N GLU A 55 -22.89 14.12 15.07
CA GLU A 55 -23.83 13.36 14.24
C GLU A 55 -23.44 13.43 12.76
N ASN A 56 -23.15 14.63 12.24
CA ASN A 56 -22.71 14.85 10.87
C ASN A 56 -21.41 14.10 10.56
N THR A 57 -20.43 14.18 11.46
CA THR A 57 -19.16 13.46 11.34
C THR A 57 -19.41 11.95 11.30
N ASN A 58 -20.24 11.42 12.19
CA ASN A 58 -20.56 10.00 12.21
C ASN A 58 -21.26 9.55 10.92
N ARG A 59 -22.16 10.36 10.38
CA ARG A 59 -22.82 10.08 9.10
C ARG A 59 -21.82 10.05 7.94
N LEU A 60 -20.89 11.00 7.92
CA LEU A 60 -19.83 11.06 6.91
C LEU A 60 -18.90 9.84 7.02
N LEU A 61 -18.51 9.45 8.23
CA LEU A 61 -17.69 8.26 8.47
C LEU A 61 -18.39 6.98 8.00
N LYS A 62 -19.68 6.80 8.30
CA LYS A 62 -20.46 5.66 7.78
C LYS A 62 -20.46 5.61 6.25
N THR A 63 -20.70 6.76 5.61
CA THR A 63 -20.70 6.87 4.14
C THR A 63 -19.32 6.52 3.55
N LEU A 64 -18.23 6.92 4.23
CA LEU A 64 -16.88 6.57 3.80
C LEU A 64 -16.59 5.07 3.94
N ILE A 65 -17.02 4.46 5.04
CA ILE A 65 -16.85 3.01 5.27
C ILE A 65 -17.58 2.22 4.18
N GLU A 66 -18.85 2.54 3.89
CA GLU A 66 -19.63 1.88 2.84
C GLU A 66 -18.97 1.98 1.46
N ARG A 67 -18.38 3.15 1.13
CA ARG A 67 -17.66 3.34 -0.13
C ARG A 67 -16.35 2.56 -0.20
N LEU A 68 -15.63 2.46 0.93
CA LEU A 68 -14.40 1.68 1.02
C LEU A 68 -14.70 0.19 0.85
N ASP A 69 -15.72 -0.33 1.53
CA ASP A 69 -16.14 -1.73 1.43
C ASP A 69 -16.53 -2.10 -0.01
N ALA A 70 -17.29 -1.22 -0.70
CA ALA A 70 -17.62 -1.42 -2.10
C ALA A 70 -16.38 -1.46 -3.01
N LYS A 71 -15.38 -0.63 -2.72
CA LYS A 71 -14.12 -0.60 -3.48
C LYS A 71 -13.24 -1.82 -3.20
N PHE A 72 -13.18 -2.29 -1.97
CA PHE A 72 -12.48 -3.53 -1.64
C PHE A 72 -13.12 -4.73 -2.33
N ALA A 73 -14.45 -4.83 -2.32
CA ALA A 73 -15.16 -5.88 -3.06
C ALA A 73 -14.88 -5.84 -4.58
N GLU A 74 -14.79 -4.65 -5.17
CA GLU A 74 -14.42 -4.47 -6.58
C GLU A 74 -12.99 -4.95 -6.85
N VAL A 75 -12.04 -4.63 -5.98
CA VAL A 75 -10.64 -5.04 -6.09
C VAL A 75 -10.51 -6.55 -5.92
N ASP A 76 -11.15 -7.13 -4.91
CA ASP A 76 -11.13 -8.57 -4.67
C ASP A 76 -11.71 -9.34 -5.86
N ALA A 77 -12.78 -8.84 -6.48
CA ALA A 77 -13.34 -9.44 -7.70
C ALA A 77 -12.35 -9.38 -8.87
N ARG A 78 -11.60 -8.28 -9.02
CA ARG A 78 -10.56 -8.15 -10.07
C ARG A 78 -9.38 -9.07 -9.79
N ILE A 79 -8.92 -9.15 -8.55
CA ILE A 79 -7.85 -10.06 -8.14
C ILE A 79 -8.29 -11.49 -8.40
N ALA A 80 -9.49 -11.89 -7.97
CA ALA A 80 -10.03 -13.22 -8.23
C ALA A 80 -10.15 -13.54 -9.73
N ALA A 81 -10.44 -12.55 -10.58
CA ALA A 81 -10.45 -12.73 -12.03
C ALA A 81 -9.04 -12.94 -12.62
N LEU A 82 -8.02 -12.28 -12.06
CA LEU A 82 -6.62 -12.42 -12.48
C LEU A 82 -5.94 -13.66 -11.88
N GLU A 83 -6.34 -14.06 -10.67
CA GLU A 83 -5.83 -15.21 -9.93
C GLU A 83 -6.52 -16.51 -10.30
N ARG A 84 -7.58 -16.48 -11.12
CA ARG A 84 -7.98 -17.69 -11.85
C ARG A 84 -6.72 -18.14 -12.59
N PRO A 85 -6.06 -19.23 -12.17
CA PRO A 85 -4.95 -19.75 -12.93
C PRO A 85 -5.53 -19.97 -14.32
N ASN A 86 -4.87 -19.46 -15.36
CA ASN A 86 -5.19 -19.75 -16.75
C ASN A 86 -5.79 -21.14 -16.78
N ALA A 87 -7.12 -21.23 -16.90
CA ALA A 87 -7.75 -22.53 -17.04
C ALA A 87 -6.95 -23.17 -18.17
N PRO A 88 -6.44 -24.40 -18.02
CA PRO A 88 -5.64 -25.02 -19.06
C PRO A 88 -6.44 -24.81 -20.33
N ALA A 89 -5.86 -24.05 -21.26
CA ALA A 89 -6.57 -23.70 -22.48
C ALA A 89 -7.16 -25.01 -23.00
N PRO A 90 -8.41 -25.02 -23.49
CA PRO A 90 -8.89 -26.19 -24.21
C PRO A 90 -7.78 -26.60 -25.20
N PRO A 91 -7.55 -27.89 -25.48
CA PRO A 91 -6.50 -28.34 -26.37
C PRO A 91 -6.79 -27.87 -27.81
N GLY A 92 -6.71 -26.56 -28.03
CA GLY A 92 -6.44 -25.95 -29.30
C GLY A 92 -4.99 -26.21 -29.57
N GLU A 93 -4.70 -26.67 -30.78
CA GLU A 93 -3.35 -26.87 -31.29
C GLU A 93 -2.55 -25.60 -31.01
N VAL A 94 -1.70 -25.64 -29.97
CA VAL A 94 -0.73 -24.59 -29.73
C VAL A 94 0.22 -24.69 -30.92
N LEU A 95 0.05 -23.79 -31.88
CA LEU A 95 0.93 -23.67 -33.03
C LEU A 95 2.32 -23.30 -32.49
N LEU A 96 3.19 -24.30 -32.44
CA LEU A 96 4.56 -24.12 -31.99
C LEU A 96 5.43 -23.69 -33.17
N PRO A 97 6.46 -22.86 -32.94
CA PRO A 97 7.51 -22.68 -33.92
C PRO A 97 8.12 -24.04 -34.30
N SER A 98 8.47 -24.23 -35.57
CA SER A 98 9.06 -25.50 -36.07
C SER A 98 10.25 -26.00 -35.24
N VAL A 99 11.09 -25.08 -34.75
CA VAL A 99 12.22 -25.41 -33.88
C VAL A 99 11.79 -26.00 -32.54
N ASP A 100 10.68 -25.51 -31.97
CA ASP A 100 10.17 -25.98 -30.69
C ASP A 100 9.52 -27.37 -30.85
N GLU A 101 8.86 -27.63 -31.98
CA GLU A 101 8.38 -28.97 -32.34
C GLU A 101 9.52 -29.98 -32.47
N GLU A 102 10.61 -29.60 -33.15
CA GLU A 102 11.80 -30.44 -33.28
C GLU A 102 12.48 -30.69 -31.92
N ILE A 103 12.52 -29.69 -31.04
CA ILE A 103 13.02 -29.86 -29.67
C ILE A 103 12.17 -30.88 -28.92
N ILE A 104 10.84 -30.80 -28.99
CA ILE A 104 9.95 -31.78 -28.35
C ILE A 104 10.19 -33.18 -28.92
N ALA A 105 10.31 -33.31 -30.24
CA ALA A 105 10.62 -34.59 -30.89
C ALA A 105 11.95 -35.16 -30.38
N PHE A 106 12.97 -34.32 -30.23
CA PHE A 106 14.27 -34.70 -29.67
C PHE A 106 14.17 -35.14 -28.20
N VAL A 107 13.41 -34.42 -27.36
CA VAL A 107 13.20 -34.83 -25.96
C VAL A 107 12.41 -36.14 -25.88
N LYS A 108 11.44 -36.36 -26.79
CA LYS A 108 10.64 -37.59 -26.88
C LYS A 108 11.49 -38.79 -27.26
N GLU A 109 12.38 -38.64 -28.24
CA GLU A 109 13.33 -39.68 -28.67
C GLU A 109 14.27 -40.07 -27.52
N LYS A 110 14.81 -39.08 -26.79
CA LYS A 110 15.80 -39.32 -25.75
C LYS A 110 15.22 -39.62 -24.36
N ARG A 111 13.91 -39.44 -24.16
CA ARG A 111 13.17 -39.42 -22.89
C ARG A 111 13.52 -38.26 -21.95
N PHE A 112 14.80 -37.91 -21.86
CA PHE A 112 15.28 -36.77 -21.08
C PHE A 112 16.35 -36.00 -21.85
N ALA A 113 16.29 -34.67 -21.82
CA ALA A 113 17.30 -33.82 -22.43
C ALA A 113 17.73 -32.69 -21.49
N SER A 114 19.02 -32.35 -21.53
CA SER A 114 19.54 -31.16 -20.86
C SER A 114 19.70 -29.99 -21.84
N ALA A 115 19.78 -28.77 -21.30
CA ALA A 115 20.02 -27.57 -22.11
C ALA A 115 21.34 -27.64 -22.92
N GLU A 116 22.34 -28.39 -22.46
CA GLU A 116 23.60 -28.55 -23.20
C GLU A 116 23.45 -29.46 -24.42
N GLU A 117 22.59 -30.47 -24.32
CA GLU A 117 22.34 -31.42 -25.40
C GLU A 117 21.50 -30.76 -26.48
N VAL A 118 20.47 -30.00 -26.09
CA VAL A 118 19.69 -29.18 -27.01
C VAL A 118 20.57 -28.12 -27.67
N ARG A 119 21.45 -27.46 -26.91
CA ARG A 119 22.43 -26.52 -27.48
C ARG A 119 23.29 -27.15 -28.57
N LYS A 120 23.82 -28.36 -28.31
CA LYS A 120 24.67 -29.08 -29.27
C LYS A 120 23.91 -29.53 -30.51
N ARG A 121 22.69 -30.04 -30.34
CA ARG A 121 21.87 -30.56 -31.45
C ARG A 121 21.35 -29.45 -32.39
N PHE A 122 20.94 -28.32 -31.81
CA PHE A 122 20.30 -27.21 -32.55
C PHE A 122 21.25 -26.03 -32.82
N GLY A 123 22.54 -26.15 -32.49
CA GLY A 123 23.57 -25.16 -32.82
C GLY A 123 23.42 -23.81 -32.10
N TYR A 124 22.78 -23.76 -30.93
CA TYR A 124 22.60 -22.51 -30.20
C TYR A 124 23.95 -21.94 -29.71
N LYS A 125 24.13 -20.62 -29.86
CA LYS A 125 25.36 -19.90 -29.44
C LYS A 125 25.68 -20.06 -27.94
N GLY A 126 24.66 -20.23 -27.09
CA GLY A 126 24.82 -20.31 -25.64
C GLY A 126 23.82 -21.24 -24.96
N LYS A 127 24.16 -21.69 -23.74
CA LYS A 127 23.29 -22.57 -22.92
C LYS A 127 21.99 -21.88 -22.52
N ASN A 128 22.03 -20.56 -22.34
CA ASN A 128 20.86 -19.76 -21.96
C ASN A 128 19.77 -19.76 -23.04
N ALA A 129 20.14 -19.74 -24.33
CA ALA A 129 19.16 -19.78 -25.42
C ALA A 129 18.39 -21.11 -25.44
N ALA A 130 19.10 -22.24 -25.32
CA ALA A 130 18.49 -23.56 -25.20
C ALA A 130 17.66 -23.69 -23.93
N SER A 131 18.17 -23.19 -22.79
CA SER A 131 17.44 -23.23 -21.52
C SER A 131 16.18 -22.36 -21.53
N ALA A 132 16.20 -21.20 -22.19
CA ALA A 132 15.04 -20.33 -22.32
C ALA A 132 13.94 -21.01 -23.14
N ARG A 133 14.30 -21.64 -24.27
CA ARG A 133 13.38 -22.43 -25.09
C ARG A 133 12.75 -23.59 -24.31
N LEU A 134 13.56 -24.36 -23.58
CA LEU A 134 13.06 -25.47 -22.76
C LEU A 134 12.17 -25.00 -21.59
N ASN A 135 12.50 -23.88 -20.96
CA ASN A 135 11.65 -23.29 -19.91
C ASN A 135 10.33 -22.79 -20.50
N HIS A 136 10.34 -22.19 -21.69
CA HIS A 136 9.11 -21.77 -22.38
C HIS A 136 8.20 -22.98 -22.68
N LEU A 137 8.76 -24.08 -23.20
CA LEU A 137 8.02 -25.33 -23.42
C LEU A 137 7.48 -25.96 -22.12
N PHE A 138 8.18 -25.77 -21.00
CA PHE A 138 7.71 -26.17 -19.67
C PHE A 138 6.55 -25.28 -19.18
N GLU A 139 6.63 -23.96 -19.38
CA GLU A 139 5.56 -23.00 -19.06
C GLU A 139 4.28 -23.28 -19.86
N LEU A 140 4.44 -23.72 -21.12
CA LEU A 140 3.33 -24.20 -21.97
C LEU A 140 2.78 -25.57 -21.53
N GLY A 141 3.40 -26.24 -20.54
CA GLY A 141 2.96 -27.52 -20.02
C GLY A 141 3.29 -28.74 -20.88
N LEU A 142 4.08 -28.58 -21.95
CA LEU A 142 4.44 -29.64 -22.90
C LEU A 142 5.60 -30.52 -22.39
N LEU A 143 6.50 -29.93 -21.61
CA LEU A 143 7.61 -30.62 -20.96
C LEU A 143 7.45 -30.56 -19.43
N GLY A 144 7.97 -31.58 -18.76
CA GLY A 144 8.26 -31.59 -17.33
C GLY A 144 9.73 -31.24 -17.07
N LYS A 145 9.99 -30.56 -15.95
CA LYS A 145 11.34 -30.17 -15.51
C LYS A 145 11.68 -30.92 -14.23
N ARG A 146 12.84 -31.57 -14.18
CA ARG A 146 13.35 -32.27 -12.99
C ARG A 146 14.81 -31.90 -12.75
N GLN A 147 15.13 -31.51 -11.51
CA GLN A 147 16.51 -31.29 -11.11
C GLN A 147 17.16 -32.63 -10.74
N VAL A 148 18.29 -32.93 -11.37
CA VAL A 148 19.10 -34.13 -11.11
C VAL A 148 20.51 -33.65 -10.78
N GLY A 149 20.78 -33.50 -9.47
CA GLY A 149 22.02 -32.94 -8.96
C GLY A 149 22.21 -31.48 -9.36
N ARG A 150 23.31 -31.20 -10.08
CA ARG A 150 23.64 -29.85 -10.61
C ARG A 150 23.00 -29.54 -11.96
N ALA A 151 22.40 -30.53 -12.61
CA ALA A 151 21.80 -30.36 -13.94
C ALA A 151 20.27 -30.38 -13.86
N VAL A 152 19.65 -29.65 -14.78
CA VAL A 152 18.19 -29.69 -15.00
C VAL A 152 17.93 -30.53 -16.24
N MET A 153 17.07 -31.52 -16.10
CA MET A 153 16.62 -32.41 -17.17
C MET A 153 15.15 -32.11 -17.50
N PHE A 154 14.84 -32.12 -18.78
CA PHE A 154 13.50 -31.95 -19.30
C PHE A 154 13.02 -33.27 -19.91
N SER A 155 11.77 -33.64 -19.64
CA SER A 155 11.11 -34.84 -20.20
C SER A 155 9.76 -34.46 -20.76
N VAL A 156 9.23 -35.21 -21.72
CA VAL A 156 7.84 -35.00 -22.17
C VAL A 156 6.90 -35.28 -21.00
N LYS A 157 5.94 -34.38 -20.76
CA LYS A 157 4.92 -34.63 -19.75
C LYS A 157 4.00 -35.71 -20.32
N ASN A 158 4.00 -36.90 -19.72
CA ASN A 158 2.96 -37.87 -20.02
C ASN A 158 1.65 -37.24 -19.53
N VAL A 159 0.80 -36.88 -20.49
CA VAL A 159 -0.62 -36.64 -20.25
C VAL A 159 -1.26 -37.96 -19.85
#